data_AF-A0A849F9I5-F1
#
_entry.id   AF-A0A849F9I5-F1
#
_cell.length_a   1.000
_cell.length_b   1.000
_cell.length_c   1.000
_cell.angle_alpha   90.00
_cell.angle_beta   90.00
_cell.angle_gamma   90.00
#
_symmetry.space_group_name_H-M   'P 1'
#
loop_
_entity.id
_entity.type
_entity.pdbx_description
1 polymer ?
#
loop_
_entity_poly.entity_id
_entity_poly.type
_entity_poly.pdbx_seq_one_letter_code
_entity_poly.pdbx_strand_id
1 'polypeptide(L)'
;VINEYSKSYLTKEVDDENKEGYFVIYKRLVNRISDMIQGVDAYYAYPSSLASTILEGSLHQYFLKDHFPSLTDCHGDNSPTTYFQNLVFTLLKS
;
A
#
# COMPACT_ATOMS: atom_id res chain seq x y z
N VAL A 1 -6.40 7.39 -13.35
CA VAL A 1 -5.85 8.12 -12.18
C VAL A 1 -4.89 7.26 -11.32
N ILE A 2 -4.65 5.97 -11.63
CA ILE A 2 -3.57 5.18 -10.96
C ILE A 2 -2.18 5.60 -11.46
N ASN A 3 -2.07 6.00 -12.74
CA ASN A 3 -0.81 6.34 -13.41
C ASN A 3 -0.15 7.67 -12.98
N GLU A 4 -0.87 8.54 -12.28
CA GLU A 4 -0.35 9.83 -11.79
C GLU A 4 0.08 9.76 -10.33
N TYR A 5 -0.55 8.89 -9.55
CA TYR A 5 -0.31 8.77 -8.11
C TYR A 5 1.07 8.17 -7.79
N SER A 6 1.58 7.24 -8.60
CA SER A 6 2.95 6.71 -8.46
C SER A 6 4.04 7.70 -8.87
N LYS A 7 3.68 8.81 -9.54
CA LYS A 7 4.63 9.83 -9.98
C LYS A 7 4.81 10.99 -9.01
N SER A 8 3.90 11.21 -8.05
CA SER A 8 3.97 12.37 -7.13
C SER A 8 5.07 12.24 -6.07
N TYR A 9 5.35 11.04 -5.55
CA TYR A 9 6.36 10.85 -4.50
C TYR A 9 7.81 10.80 -5.00
N LEU A 10 8.01 10.66 -6.32
CA LEU A 10 9.33 10.49 -6.96
C LEU A 10 9.73 11.74 -7.76
N THR A 11 9.05 12.88 -7.56
CA THR A 11 9.45 14.16 -8.12
C THR A 11 10.50 14.83 -7.24
N LYS A 12 11.27 15.74 -7.81
CA LYS A 12 12.22 16.58 -7.03
C LYS A 12 11.51 17.51 -6.04
N GLU A 13 10.20 17.68 -6.19
CA GLU A 13 9.37 18.67 -5.46
C GLU A 13 8.58 18.03 -4.31
N VAL A 14 8.76 16.72 -4.06
CA VAL A 14 8.01 15.96 -3.04
C VAL A 14 8.06 16.60 -1.65
N ASP A 15 9.18 17.21 -1.27
CA ASP A 15 9.32 17.88 0.02
C ASP A 15 8.46 19.14 0.14
N ASP A 16 8.28 19.87 -0.96
CA ASP A 16 7.48 21.09 -1.00
C ASP A 16 5.99 20.76 -1.13
N GLU A 17 5.62 19.80 -1.98
CA GLU A 17 4.26 19.23 -2.04
C GLU A 17 3.82 18.68 -0.67
N ASN A 18 4.74 18.08 0.08
CA ASN A 18 4.48 17.57 1.42
C ASN A 18 4.23 18.69 2.44
N LYS A 19 4.97 19.81 2.37
CA LYS A 19 4.73 20.98 3.22
C LYS A 19 3.42 21.67 2.88
N GLU A 20 3.05 21.68 1.61
CA GLU A 20 1.78 22.23 1.11
C GLU A 20 0.57 21.35 1.42
N GLY A 21 0.80 20.15 1.97
CA GLY A 21 -0.24 19.27 2.51
C GLY A 21 -0.86 18.32 1.48
N TYR A 22 -0.28 18.20 0.28
CA TYR A 22 -0.77 17.30 -0.77
C TYR A 22 -0.83 15.83 -0.31
N PHE A 23 0.03 15.43 0.63
CA PHE A 23 0.07 14.07 1.17
C PHE A 23 -0.73 13.87 2.48
N VAL A 24 -1.52 14.86 2.94
CA VAL A 24 -2.28 14.73 4.19
C VAL A 24 -3.27 13.57 4.13
N ILE A 25 -3.96 13.37 3.00
CA ILE A 25 -4.91 12.26 2.82
C ILE A 25 -4.18 10.92 2.84
N TYR A 26 -3.05 10.82 2.14
CA TYR A 26 -2.20 9.64 2.14
C TYR A 26 -1.76 9.26 3.56
N LYS A 27 -1.15 10.20 4.28
CA LYS A 27 -0.70 9.98 5.66
C LYS A 27 -1.84 9.56 6.58
N ARG A 28 -3.01 10.18 6.47
CA ARG A 28 -4.20 9.79 7.25
C ARG A 28 -4.63 8.36 6.97
N LEU A 29 -4.60 7.93 5.70
CA LEU A 29 -4.97 6.57 5.33
C LEU A 29 -3.94 5.55 5.85
N VAL A 30 -2.64 5.83 5.67
CA VAL A 30 -1.55 4.99 6.20
C VAL A 30 -1.66 4.86 7.71
N ASN A 31 -1.84 5.98 8.43
CA ASN A 31 -1.99 5.95 9.89
C ASN A 31 -3.19 5.12 10.32
N ARG A 32 -4.35 5.27 9.65
CA ARG A 32 -5.55 4.49 9.99
C ARG A 32 -5.34 2.99 9.79
N ILE A 33 -4.61 2.57 8.74
CA ILE A 33 -4.27 1.16 8.53
C ILE A 33 -3.24 0.70 9.57
N SER A 34 -2.27 1.55 9.92
CA SER A 34 -1.28 1.28 10.98
C SER A 34 -1.95 1.01 12.33
N ASP A 35 -2.94 1.83 12.70
CA ASP A 35 -3.75 1.65 13.92
C ASP A 35 -4.53 0.32 13.88
N MET A 36 -5.06 -0.07 12.72
CA MET A 36 -5.72 -1.37 12.56
C MET A 36 -4.74 -2.54 12.75
N ILE A 37 -3.53 -2.44 12.20
CA ILE A 37 -2.48 -3.46 12.37
C ILE A 37 -2.13 -3.60 13.85
N GLN A 38 -1.91 -2.48 14.55
CA GLN A 38 -1.64 -2.49 16.00
C GLN A 38 -2.82 -3.00 16.83
N GLY A 39 -4.06 -2.80 16.36
CA GLY A 39 -5.25 -3.38 16.97
C GLY A 39 -5.34 -4.91 16.84
N VAL A 40 -4.63 -5.50 15.88
CA VAL A 40 -4.53 -6.95 15.69
C VAL A 40 -3.31 -7.52 16.42
N ASP A 41 -2.14 -6.91 16.25
CA ASP A 41 -0.89 -7.26 16.92
C ASP A 41 -0.19 -6.00 17.44
N ALA A 42 -0.32 -5.78 18.76
CA ALA A 42 0.25 -4.63 19.44
C ALA A 42 1.80 -4.66 19.51
N TYR A 43 2.42 -5.82 19.29
CA TYR A 43 3.88 -6.00 19.35
C TYR A 43 4.54 -6.05 17.97
N TYR A 44 3.76 -5.99 16.89
CA TYR A 44 4.31 -5.92 15.54
C TYR A 44 5.18 -4.67 15.38
N ALA A 45 6.45 -4.88 14.99
CA ALA A 45 7.45 -3.82 15.03
C ALA A 45 7.33 -2.76 13.92
N TYR A 46 6.57 -3.04 12.84
CA TYR A 46 6.59 -2.22 11.62
C TYR A 46 5.20 -1.85 11.06
N PRO A 47 4.23 -1.42 11.88
CA PRO A 47 2.84 -1.27 11.44
C PRO A 47 2.65 -0.20 10.36
N SER A 48 3.34 0.95 10.47
CA SER A 48 3.25 2.01 9.46
C SER A 48 3.88 1.61 8.14
N SER A 49 5.01 0.87 8.17
CA SER A 49 5.67 0.37 6.97
C SER A 49 4.83 -0.68 6.26
N LEU A 50 4.18 -1.58 7.01
CA LEU A 50 3.25 -2.55 6.45
C LEU A 50 2.04 -1.83 5.85
N ALA A 51 1.48 -0.83 6.54
CA ALA A 51 0.36 -0.03 6.05
C ALA A 51 0.66 0.68 4.72
N SER A 52 1.78 1.39 4.62
CA SER A 52 2.17 2.04 3.36
C SER A 52 2.48 1.02 2.25
N THR A 53 3.06 -0.13 2.59
CA THR A 53 3.34 -1.21 1.64
C THR A 53 2.06 -1.83 1.09
N ILE A 54 1.04 -2.06 1.93
CA ILE A 54 -0.27 -2.54 1.48
C ILE A 54 -0.90 -1.53 0.52
N LEU A 55 -0.88 -0.24 0.87
CA LEU A 55 -1.51 0.81 0.08
C LEU A 55 -0.86 0.96 -1.30
N GLU A 56 0.46 1.16 -1.35
CA GLU A 56 1.20 1.32 -2.60
C GLU A 56 1.25 0.01 -3.40
N GLY A 57 1.49 -1.10 -2.70
CA GLY A 57 1.57 -2.43 -3.30
C GLY A 57 0.27 -2.86 -3.95
N SER A 58 -0.89 -2.51 -3.36
CA SER A 58 -2.20 -2.81 -3.95
C SER A 58 -2.35 -2.13 -5.31
N LEU A 59 -2.07 -0.82 -5.38
CA LEU A 59 -2.13 -0.07 -6.64
C LEU A 59 -1.15 -0.62 -7.67
N HIS A 60 0.05 -0.99 -7.24
CA HIS A 60 1.05 -1.59 -8.11
C HIS A 60 0.60 -2.94 -8.67
N GLN A 61 0.04 -3.83 -7.84
CA GLN A 61 -0.45 -5.14 -8.28
C GLN A 61 -1.64 -5.02 -9.24
N TYR A 62 -2.52 -4.02 -9.05
CA TYR A 62 -3.54 -3.70 -10.06
C TYR A 62 -2.93 -3.25 -11.39
N PHE A 63 -1.92 -2.37 -11.36
CA PHE A 63 -1.23 -1.94 -12.56
C PHE A 63 -0.52 -3.11 -13.28
N LEU A 64 0.18 -3.98 -12.54
CA LEU A 64 0.83 -5.15 -13.11
C LEU A 64 -0.19 -6.11 -13.72
N LYS A 65 -1.31 -6.34 -13.04
CA LYS A 65 -2.39 -7.20 -13.56
C LYS A 65 -2.88 -6.74 -14.94
N ASP A 66 -3.06 -5.44 -15.13
CA ASP A 66 -3.63 -4.88 -16.36
C ASP A 66 -2.59 -4.67 -17.48
N HIS A 67 -1.33 -4.39 -17.13
CA HIS A 67 -0.31 -3.96 -18.10
C HIS A 67 0.87 -4.92 -18.26
N PHE A 68 1.21 -5.67 -17.21
CA PHE A 68 2.37 -6.57 -17.18
C PHE A 68 1.99 -7.90 -16.50
N PRO A 69 1.02 -8.64 -17.05
CA PRO A 69 0.45 -9.80 -16.36
C PRO A 69 1.50 -10.86 -16.03
N SER A 70 2.57 -11.01 -16.82
CA SER A 70 3.66 -11.96 -16.52
C SER A 70 4.49 -11.64 -15.26
N LEU A 71 4.25 -10.49 -14.60
CA LEU A 71 4.96 -10.06 -13.39
C LEU A 71 4.12 -10.19 -12.11
N THR A 72 2.93 -10.78 -12.19
CA THR A 72 2.04 -10.95 -11.03
C THR A 72 1.28 -12.26 -11.13
N ASP A 73 0.96 -12.86 -9.98
CA ASP A 73 0.07 -14.03 -9.89
C ASP A 73 -1.42 -13.62 -9.79
N CYS A 74 -1.72 -12.32 -9.84
CA CYS A 74 -3.07 -11.77 -9.69
C CYS A 74 -3.92 -11.93 -10.96
N HIS A 75 -4.29 -13.16 -11.29
CA HIS A 75 -5.11 -13.51 -12.47
C HIS A 75 -6.38 -14.28 -12.10
N GLY A 76 -7.43 -14.17 -12.93
CA GLY A 76 -8.70 -14.88 -12.70
C GLY A 76 -9.27 -14.58 -11.31
N ASP A 77 -9.41 -15.63 -10.50
CA ASP A 77 -9.91 -15.57 -9.12
C ASP A 77 -8.88 -15.00 -8.11
N ASN A 78 -7.59 -14.94 -8.48
CA ASN A 78 -6.55 -14.32 -7.66
C ASN A 78 -6.56 -12.80 -7.88
N SER A 79 -7.15 -12.07 -6.93
CA SER A 79 -7.14 -10.61 -6.94
C SER A 79 -5.97 -10.04 -6.13
N PRO A 80 -5.52 -8.80 -6.40
CA PRO A 80 -4.61 -8.09 -5.50
C PRO A 80 -5.09 -8.07 -4.05
N THR A 81 -6.41 -7.95 -3.83
CA THR A 81 -7.02 -8.06 -2.50
C THR A 81 -6.73 -9.41 -1.84
N THR A 82 -6.91 -10.52 -2.56
CA THR A 82 -6.63 -11.87 -2.07
C THR A 82 -5.15 -12.03 -1.70
N TYR A 83 -4.26 -11.51 -2.53
CA TYR A 83 -2.82 -11.52 -2.28
C TYR A 83 -2.45 -10.75 -1.00
N PHE A 84 -2.92 -9.51 -0.84
CA PHE A 84 -2.61 -8.71 0.34
C PHE A 84 -3.27 -9.25 1.62
N GLN A 85 -4.48 -9.82 1.52
CA GLN A 85 -5.09 -10.54 2.65
C GLN A 85 -4.22 -11.74 3.07
N ASN A 86 -3.75 -12.54 2.11
CA ASN A 86 -2.85 -13.65 2.39
C ASN A 86 -1.55 -13.17 3.05
N LEU A 87 -0.89 -12.15 2.49
CA LEU A 87 0.34 -11.58 3.02
C LEU A 87 0.17 -11.10 4.48
N VAL A 88 -0.85 -10.27 4.71
CA VAL A 88 -1.10 -9.65 6.03
C VAL A 88 -1.49 -10.69 7.07
N PHE A 89 -2.42 -11.59 6.75
CA PHE A 89 -2.86 -12.59 7.73
C PHE A 89 -1.85 -13.69 7.97
N THR A 90 -0.92 -13.94 7.05
CA THR A 90 0.21 -14.84 7.32
C THR A 90 1.23 -14.19 8.24
N LEU A 91 1.44 -12.89 8.10
CA LEU A 91 2.40 -12.13 8.90
C LEU A 91 1.90 -11.86 10.34
N LEU A 92 0.65 -11.40 10.48
CA LEU A 92 0.08 -10.98 11.76
C LEU A 92 -0.56 -12.12 12.57
N LYS A 93 -0.60 -13.34 12.02
CA LYS A 93 -0.94 -14.54 12.79
C LYS A 93 0.36 -15.23 13.22
N SER A 94 0.82 -14.90 14.42
CA SER A 94 1.71 -15.77 15.20
C SER A 94 0.99 -16.22 16.45
#